data_AF-A0A317JDV9-F1
#
_entry.id   AF-A0A317JDV9-F1
#
_cell.length_a   1.000
_cell.length_b   1.000
_cell.length_c   1.000
_cell.angle_alpha   90.00
_cell.angle_beta   90.00
_cell.angle_gamma   90.00
#
_symmetry.space_group_name_H-M   'P 1'
#
loop_
_entity.id
_entity.type
_entity.pdbx_description
1 polymer ?
#
loop_
_entity_poly.entity_id
_entity_poly.type
_entity_poly.pdbx_seq_one_letter_code
_entity_poly.pdbx_strand_id
1 'polypeptide(L)'
;MRLKGSELRSILVTISRHTKGLPCQVYLFGSRADDAKLGGDIDLLIVADEPLKSSLLERKGRLKSDLSQSLNDQRVDVTVASSEDLVRDDFLKSIFPGAVSLGQ
;
A
#
# COMPACT_ATOMS: atom_id res chain seq x y z
N MET A 1 -2.13 12.69 -7.01
CA MET A 1 -2.43 11.25 -7.03
C MET A 1 -3.10 10.84 -8.33
N ARG A 2 -2.44 9.97 -9.10
CA ARG A 2 -2.95 9.35 -10.34
C ARG A 2 -3.66 8.01 -10.11
N LEU A 3 -4.60 7.97 -9.17
CA LEU A 3 -5.50 6.83 -8.98
C LEU A 3 -6.93 7.27 -9.28
N LYS A 4 -7.64 6.50 -10.10
CA LYS A 4 -9.08 6.66 -10.30
C LYS A 4 -9.82 6.25 -9.04
N GLY A 5 -10.99 6.86 -8.79
CA GLY A 5 -11.81 6.50 -7.62
C GLY A 5 -12.25 5.03 -7.58
N SER A 6 -12.34 4.35 -8.73
CA SER A 6 -12.55 2.89 -8.79
C SER A 6 -11.33 2.10 -8.32
N GLU A 7 -10.13 2.53 -8.68
CA GLU A 7 -8.87 1.87 -8.29
C GLU A 7 -8.62 2.02 -6.79
N LEU A 8 -8.82 3.22 -6.25
CA LEU A 8 -8.75 3.47 -4.81
C LEU A 8 -9.71 2.55 -4.04
N ARG A 9 -10.95 2.43 -4.51
CA ARG A 9 -11.93 1.51 -3.90
C ARG A 9 -11.49 0.04 -3.98
N SER A 10 -11.00 -0.42 -5.13
CA SER A 10 -10.48 -1.77 -5.27
C SER A 10 -9.31 -2.06 -4.32
N ILE A 11 -8.39 -1.10 -4.14
CA ILE A 11 -7.26 -1.20 -3.22
C ILE A 11 -7.76 -1.37 -1.79
N LEU A 12 -8.60 -0.45 -1.30
CA LEU A 12 -9.07 -0.46 0.08
C LEU A 12 -9.91 -1.71 0.40
N VAL A 13 -10.78 -2.14 -0.53
CA VAL A 13 -11.59 -3.36 -0.36
C VAL A 13 -10.70 -4.61 -0.31
N THR A 14 -9.70 -4.70 -1.19
CA THR A 14 -8.79 -5.84 -1.22
C THR A 14 -7.95 -5.91 0.05
N ILE A 15 -7.37 -4.79 0.49
CA ILE A 15 -6.58 -4.73 1.73
C ILE A 15 -7.46 -5.10 2.93
N SER A 16 -8.67 -4.55 3.03
CA SER A 16 -9.59 -4.86 4.13
C SER A 16 -9.93 -6.35 4.25
N ARG A 17 -10.03 -7.07 3.14
CA ARG A 17 -10.22 -8.53 3.15
C ARG A 17 -9.01 -9.26 3.71
N HIS A 18 -7.80 -8.80 3.38
CA HIS A 18 -6.55 -9.40 3.86
C HIS A 18 -6.28 -9.06 5.32
N THR A 19 -6.65 -7.87 5.79
CA THR A 19 -6.57 -7.49 7.21
C THR A 19 -7.70 -8.05 8.05
N LYS A 20 -8.71 -8.69 7.43
CA LYS A 20 -9.94 -9.14 8.08
C LYS A 20 -10.67 -7.99 8.81
N GLY A 21 -10.58 -6.78 8.27
CA GLY A 21 -11.16 -5.57 8.87
C GLY A 21 -10.42 -5.02 10.08
N LEU A 22 -9.25 -5.58 10.43
CA LEU A 22 -8.38 -4.96 11.43
C LEU A 22 -7.82 -3.63 10.91
N PRO A 23 -7.66 -2.63 11.80
CA PRO A 23 -7.18 -1.32 11.41
C PRO A 23 -5.74 -1.38 10.92
N CYS A 24 -5.45 -0.66 9.85
CA CYS A 24 -4.12 -0.37 9.36
C CYS A 24 -4.04 1.10 8.93
N GLN A 25 -3.03 1.47 8.15
CA GLN A 25 -3.02 2.70 7.39
C GLN A 25 -2.45 2.40 6.02
N VAL A 26 -3.20 2.71 4.96
CA VAL A 26 -2.74 2.55 3.59
C VAL A 26 -2.28 3.89 3.02
N TYR A 27 -1.11 3.87 2.40
CA TYR A 27 -0.51 5.00 1.71
C TYR A 27 -0.11 4.62 0.29
N LEU A 28 -0.28 5.55 -0.65
CA LEU A 28 0.31 5.50 -1.98
C LEU A 28 1.61 6.27 -1.97
N PHE A 29 2.71 5.67 -2.39
CA PHE A 29 3.98 6.36 -2.57
C PHE A 29 4.49 6.20 -4.00
N GLY A 30 5.71 6.67 -4.26
CA GLY A 30 6.37 6.47 -5.55
C GLY A 30 5.80 7.35 -6.67
N SER A 31 5.84 6.83 -7.89
CA SER A 31 5.53 7.61 -9.11
C SER A 31 4.08 8.10 -9.17
N ARG A 32 3.12 7.29 -8.70
CA ARG A 32 1.68 7.62 -8.79
C ARG A 32 1.15 8.52 -7.69
N ALA A 33 1.94 8.75 -6.64
CA ALA A 33 1.62 9.77 -5.64
C ALA A 33 1.63 11.18 -6.25
N ASP A 34 2.46 11.41 -7.27
CA ASP A 34 2.69 12.69 -7.94
C ASP A 34 2.11 12.69 -9.38
N ASP A 35 1.20 13.62 -9.67
CA ASP A 35 0.58 13.73 -11.00
C ASP A 35 1.54 14.17 -12.10
N ALA A 36 2.66 14.81 -11.76
CA ALA A 36 3.66 15.29 -12.71
C ALA A 36 4.54 14.16 -13.28
N LYS A 37 4.55 12.98 -12.66
CA LYS A 37 5.36 11.83 -13.10
C LYS A 37 4.60 10.97 -14.12
N LEU A 38 5.30 10.50 -15.15
CA LEU A 38 4.75 9.68 -16.23
C LEU A 38 4.98 8.18 -15.99
N GLY A 39 3.96 7.35 -16.21
CA GLY A 39 4.04 5.90 -16.08
C GLY A 39 4.20 5.41 -14.64
N GLY A 40 4.40 4.10 -14.47
CA GLY A 40 4.85 3.50 -13.22
C GLY A 40 3.89 2.48 -12.58
N ASP A 41 4.49 1.68 -11.70
CA ASP A 41 3.83 0.70 -10.86
C ASP A 41 3.01 1.41 -9.76
N ILE A 42 2.07 0.69 -9.14
CA ILE A 42 1.35 1.18 -7.96
C ILE A 42 2.13 0.75 -6.74
N ASP A 43 2.79 1.70 -6.07
CA ASP A 43 3.56 1.44 -4.86
C ASP A 43 2.72 1.76 -3.61
N LEU A 44 2.36 0.72 -2.85
CA LEU A 44 1.54 0.85 -1.64
C LEU A 44 2.34 0.56 -0.38
N LEU A 45 2.19 1.41 0.63
CA LEU A 45 2.72 1.21 1.97
C LEU A 45 1.55 0.94 2.91
N ILE A 46 1.58 -0.21 3.58
CA ILE A 46 0.61 -0.60 4.60
C ILE A 46 1.30 -0.55 5.96
N VAL A 47 0.84 0.35 6.82
CA VAL A 47 1.34 0.48 8.19
C VAL A 47 0.38 -0.25 9.12
N ALA A 48 0.88 -1.22 9.86
CA ALA A 48 0.10 -2.01 10.80
C ALA A 48 0.95 -2.42 12.01
N ASP A 49 0.30 -2.55 13.15
CA ASP A 49 0.94 -3.10 14.36
C ASP A 49 0.99 -4.64 14.29
N GLU A 50 1.84 -5.23 15.13
CA GLU A 50 1.84 -6.67 15.35
C GLU A 50 0.55 -7.10 16.07
N PRO A 51 -0.05 -8.26 15.74
CA PRO A 51 0.44 -9.31 14.83
C PRO A 51 0.01 -9.14 13.35
N LEU A 52 -0.71 -8.07 13.02
CA LEU A 52 -1.26 -7.88 11.67
C LEU A 52 -0.16 -7.71 10.63
N LYS A 53 0.88 -6.93 10.93
CA LYS A 53 2.06 -6.78 10.05
C LYS A 53 2.67 -8.14 9.69
N SER A 54 2.97 -8.99 10.67
CA SER A 54 3.49 -10.35 10.42
C SER A 54 2.57 -11.15 9.51
N SER A 55 1.25 -11.15 9.77
CA SER A 55 0.29 -11.89 8.94
C SER A 55 0.23 -11.37 7.49
N LEU A 56 0.33 -10.05 7.29
CA LEU A 56 0.39 -9.44 5.97
C LEU A 56 1.70 -9.75 5.24
N LEU A 57 2.83 -9.80 5.96
CA LEU A 57 4.13 -10.18 5.39
C LEU A 57 4.12 -11.63 4.90
N GLU A 58 3.58 -12.57 5.70
CA GLU A 58 3.44 -13.98 5.31
C GLU A 58 2.58 -14.14 4.04
N ARG A 59 1.56 -13.29 3.87
CA ARG A 59 0.60 -13.35 2.76
C ARG A 59 0.87 -12.32 1.67
N LYS A 60 2.01 -11.62 1.73
CA LYS A 60 2.36 -10.49 0.85
C LYS A 60 2.25 -10.84 -0.63
N GLY A 61 2.70 -12.03 -1.02
CA GLY A 61 2.60 -12.51 -2.40
C GLY A 61 1.14 -12.58 -2.88
N ARG A 62 0.26 -13.17 -2.06
CA ARG A 62 -1.17 -13.28 -2.38
C ARG A 62 -1.86 -11.91 -2.41
N LEU A 63 -1.53 -11.04 -1.46
CA LEU A 63 -2.03 -9.66 -1.44
C LEU A 63 -1.64 -8.90 -2.71
N LYS A 64 -0.39 -9.02 -3.17
CA LYS A 64 0.07 -8.43 -4.44
C LYS A 64 -0.72 -8.96 -5.64
N SER A 65 -0.90 -10.28 -5.74
CA SER A 65 -1.65 -10.89 -6.83
C SER A 65 -3.11 -10.45 -6.86
N ASP A 66 -3.80 -10.44 -5.72
CA ASP A 66 -5.20 -10.02 -5.62
C ASP A 66 -5.35 -8.53 -5.97
N LEU A 67 -4.42 -7.68 -5.52
CA LEU A 67 -4.40 -6.26 -5.88
C LEU A 67 -4.22 -6.06 -7.38
N SER A 68 -3.22 -6.72 -7.99
CA SER A 68 -2.98 -6.67 -9.43
C SER A 68 -4.23 -7.05 -10.22
N GLN A 69 -4.87 -8.15 -9.86
CA GLN A 69 -6.09 -8.63 -10.51
C GLN A 69 -7.24 -7.62 -10.36
N SER A 70 -7.43 -7.05 -9.17
CA SER A 70 -8.48 -6.05 -8.90
C SER A 70 -8.29 -4.72 -9.63
N LEU A 71 -7.08 -4.48 -10.15
CA LEU A 71 -6.66 -3.25 -10.80
C LEU A 71 -6.42 -3.43 -12.31
N ASN A 72 -7.00 -4.47 -12.91
CA ASN A 72 -6.88 -4.80 -14.34
C ASN A 72 -5.43 -5.14 -14.75
N ASP A 73 -4.78 -6.01 -13.98
CA ASP A 73 -3.41 -6.51 -14.23
C ASP A 73 -2.32 -5.43 -14.17
N GLN A 74 -2.60 -4.34 -13.46
CA GLN A 74 -1.59 -3.33 -13.17
C GLN A 74 -0.62 -3.87 -12.13
N ARG A 75 0.68 -3.69 -12.38
CA ARG A 75 1.73 -4.08 -11.44
C ARG A 75 1.62 -3.26 -10.15
N VAL A 76 1.55 -3.97 -9.02
CA VAL A 76 1.46 -3.39 -7.68
C VAL A 76 2.62 -3.88 -6.83
N ASP A 77 3.37 -2.95 -6.23
CA ASP A 77 4.28 -3.24 -5.13
C ASP A 77 3.62 -2.89 -3.79
N VAL A 78 3.95 -3.67 -2.77
CA VAL A 78 3.35 -3.58 -1.44
C VAL A 78 4.49 -3.67 -0.43
N THR A 79 4.66 -2.62 0.35
CA THR A 79 5.55 -2.55 1.50
C THR A 79 4.69 -2.62 2.76
N VAL A 80 5.04 -3.50 3.69
CA VAL A 80 4.34 -3.63 4.97
C VAL A 80 5.31 -3.23 6.06
N ALA A 81 4.89 -2.32 6.92
CA ALA A 81 5.72 -1.72 7.96
C ALA A 81 4.90 -1.53 9.24
N SER A 82 5.56 -1.35 10.37
CA SER A 82 4.97 -0.80 11.59
C SER A 82 5.32 0.67 11.73
N SER A 83 4.65 1.35 12.65
CA SER A 83 4.97 2.74 13.00
C SER A 83 6.43 2.90 13.45
N GLU A 84 7.02 1.87 14.06
CA GLU A 84 8.44 1.87 14.43
C GLU A 84 9.38 1.79 13.22
N ASP A 85 9.03 1.00 12.19
CA ASP A 85 9.84 0.89 10.98
C ASP A 85 9.92 2.23 10.24
N LEU A 86 8.84 3.03 10.23
CA LEU A 86 8.84 4.38 9.63
C LEU A 86 9.90 5.30 10.24
N VAL A 87 10.27 5.07 11.50
CA VAL A 87 11.26 5.87 12.25
C VAL A 87 12.65 5.24 12.21
N ARG A 88 12.78 3.95 11.89
CA ARG A 88 14.07 3.25 11.90
C ARG A 88 14.64 3.04 10.51
N ASP A 89 13.80 2.77 9.52
CA ASP A 89 14.21 2.45 8.16
C ASP A 89 14.44 3.71 7.30
N ASP A 90 15.64 3.87 6.75
CA ASP A 90 16.02 5.04 5.93
C ASP A 90 15.23 5.14 4.62
N PHE A 91 14.82 4.01 4.04
CA PHE A 91 14.00 4.02 2.84
C PHE A 91 12.60 4.54 3.15
N LEU A 92 11.96 4.04 4.20
CA LEU A 92 10.63 4.49 4.66
C LEU A 92 10.64 5.97 5.03
N LYS A 93 11.67 6.45 5.74
CA LYS A 93 11.83 7.89 6.03
C LYS A 93 11.89 8.76 4.78
N SER A 94 12.53 8.26 3.72
CA SER A 94 12.67 8.98 2.46
C SER A 94 11.34 9.05 1.69
N ILE A 95 10.55 7.96 1.69
CA ILE A 95 9.30 7.90 0.92
C ILE A 95 8.08 8.45 1.66
N PHE A 96 8.03 8.34 2.99
CA PHE A 96 6.83 8.64 3.78
C PHE A 96 6.37 10.11 3.69
N PRO A 97 7.26 11.13 3.68
CA PRO A 97 6.84 12.53 3.55
C PRO A 97 6.13 12.85 2.23
N GLY A 98 6.42 12.10 1.16
CA GLY A 98 5.76 12.23 -0.13
C GLY A 98 4.60 11.26 -0.35
N ALA A 99 4.29 10.41 0.64
CA ALA A 99 3.25 9.42 0.55
C ALA A 99 1.87 10.06 0.76
N VAL A 100 0.89 9.65 -0.04
CA VAL A 100 -0.49 10.11 0.04
C VAL A 100 -1.31 9.07 0.81
N SER A 101 -1.93 9.48 1.92
CA SER A 101 -2.82 8.62 2.67
C SER A 101 -4.07 8.27 1.85
N LEU A 102 -4.35 6.98 1.73
CA LEU A 102 -5.56 6.44 1.10
C LEU A 102 -6.64 6.09 2.13
N GLY A 103 -6.27 6.05 3.41
CA GLY A 103 -7.11 5.65 4.54
C GLY A 103 -6.88 4.20 4.98
N GLN A 104 -7.61 3.86 6.05
CA GLN A 104 -7.84 2.55 6.70
C GLN A 104 -6.68 1.65 7.10
#